data_AF-A0A9W6LHZ6-F1
#
_entry.id   AF-A0A9W6LHZ6-F1
#
_cell.length_a   1.000
_cell.length_b   1.000
_cell.length_c   1.000
_cell.angle_alpha   90.00
_cell.angle_beta   90.00
_cell.angle_gamma   90.00
#
_symmetry.space_group_name_H-M   'P 1'
#
loop_
_entity.id
_entity.type
_entity.pdbx_description
1 polymer ?
#
loop_
_entity_poly.entity_id
_entity_poly.type
_entity_poly.pdbx_seq_one_letter_code
_entity_poly.pdbx_strand_id
1 'polypeptide(L)'
;MDQPPRAGGPPPSSRSVPARIAPQYLPAPNRPASPGRGGTGTTGALPKPQAPQGTERRPTQADLDRSYATLLQAQGDTARTVFGFVLLAVPLIALVNAYLLPTIRTVQLSRIEGLSVLGSAETIGTANYDEVAAEGAFTAGLADLAGPIAMMVLAGAVLAPLAAWLIHRGGRRLRTTATVVWALAAVAFAPAALSVAWVIDRIVAGGDREAGLWDWPGLIAGVVLGLGVIAGLAALRGNATGKPALLVTACLAAFATAAAGLQTFAYSVVSGLPQDAETPVAQIFRGLYSGISPGLSSAKSVLLMAILAALGLGAALVFAAARTRIDVSPDPVDPTPTRSAAVVGIAALVLLLAAVGSFLLPWLARFGEDTREGADLWLAIRRTWGPPLITTAVALPVAAIGGYAVGALRPLGGASRWLLLAFAPWLFIGSGPLGAANLEAVAGEGEYMVIGSFPPRAWIAVPLLFVFTALFWGLEDRRRAALIDGAEPGEARLAFFKAAWPMTGLMGLALLLVNGQDLFWQQLTFQDMLSSGPMITALEHLEFEHSGVALGFPIPILIVALLAAAAAAVWYLPRLAIRVGKD
;
A
#
# COMPACT_ATOMS: atom_id res chain seq x y z
N MET A 1 63.69 10.30 -10.25
CA MET A 1 62.28 10.63 -10.53
C MET A 1 61.92 11.75 -9.59
N ASP A 2 62.02 12.95 -10.13
CA ASP A 2 62.21 14.20 -9.42
C ASP A 2 60.88 14.81 -8.95
N GLN A 3 60.87 15.31 -7.70
CA GLN A 3 59.85 16.24 -7.22
C GLN A 3 60.27 17.68 -7.54
N PRO A 4 59.36 18.54 -8.04
CA PRO A 4 59.54 19.98 -8.00
C PRO A 4 58.68 20.65 -6.89
N PRO A 5 59.11 21.82 -6.36
CA PRO A 5 58.46 22.51 -5.26
C PRO A 5 57.59 23.73 -5.67
N ARG A 6 56.67 24.07 -4.75
CA ARG A 6 56.08 25.39 -4.38
C ARG A 6 55.69 26.43 -5.46
N ALA A 7 54.47 26.97 -5.35
CA ALA A 7 54.19 28.38 -4.98
C ALA A 7 52.71 28.79 -5.20
N GLY A 8 52.22 29.73 -4.38
CA GLY A 8 51.19 30.70 -4.80
C GLY A 8 49.83 30.62 -4.11
N GLY A 9 49.71 31.17 -2.90
CA GLY A 9 48.41 31.52 -2.30
C GLY A 9 47.91 32.91 -2.75
N PRO A 10 46.59 33.13 -2.88
CA PRO A 10 45.99 34.46 -2.99
C PRO A 10 45.30 34.93 -1.67
N PRO A 11 45.06 36.25 -1.51
CA PRO A 11 44.78 36.91 -0.23
C PRO A 11 43.31 36.80 0.25
N PRO A 12 43.02 37.14 1.53
CA PRO A 12 41.68 37.08 2.09
C PRO A 12 40.81 38.23 1.58
N SER A 13 39.67 37.89 0.98
CA SER A 13 38.62 38.86 0.67
C SER A 13 37.72 39.06 1.90
N SER A 14 37.73 40.28 2.40
CA SER A 14 36.78 40.82 3.35
C SER A 14 35.38 40.85 2.75
N ARG A 15 34.44 40.10 3.32
CA ARG A 15 33.00 40.31 3.09
C ARG A 15 32.36 40.84 4.36
N SER A 16 31.86 42.05 4.20
CA SER A 16 31.05 42.83 5.09
C SER A 16 29.77 42.10 5.51
N VAL A 17 29.47 42.25 6.80
CA VAL A 17 28.21 41.91 7.46
C VAL A 17 27.13 42.92 7.04
N PRO A 18 25.96 42.50 6.54
CA PRO A 18 24.79 43.36 6.53
C PRO A 18 24.12 43.31 7.90
N ALA A 19 23.99 44.49 8.52
CA ALA A 19 23.20 44.71 9.72
C ALA A 19 21.76 44.24 9.51
N ARG A 20 21.30 43.37 10.42
CA ARG A 20 19.93 42.88 10.48
C ARG A 20 19.06 43.97 11.09
N ILE A 21 18.27 44.65 10.26
CA ILE A 21 17.22 45.58 10.67
C ILE A 21 16.14 44.77 11.41
N ALA A 22 15.91 45.09 12.67
CA ALA A 22 14.82 44.56 13.46
C ALA A 22 13.48 45.18 13.02
N PRO A 23 12.43 44.39 12.77
CA PRO A 23 11.10 44.95 12.52
C PRO A 23 10.54 45.53 13.83
N GLN A 24 10.25 46.83 13.79
CA GLN A 24 9.46 47.54 14.81
C GLN A 24 8.07 46.92 14.92
N TYR A 25 7.72 46.51 16.14
CA TYR A 25 6.37 46.13 16.53
C TYR A 25 5.43 47.34 16.43
N LEU A 26 4.45 47.27 15.54
CA LEU A 26 3.26 48.14 15.56
C LEU A 26 2.26 47.56 16.58
N PRO A 27 1.75 48.37 17.53
CA PRO A 27 0.69 47.94 18.43
C PRO A 27 -0.66 47.86 17.72
N ALA A 28 -1.47 46.86 18.11
CA ALA A 28 -2.79 46.57 17.57
C ALA A 28 -3.80 47.72 17.80
N PRO A 29 -4.77 47.92 16.89
CA PRO A 29 -5.83 48.90 17.07
C PRO A 29 -6.84 48.44 18.13
N ASN A 30 -7.06 49.31 19.11
CA ASN A 30 -8.13 49.25 20.10
C ASN A 30 -9.50 49.03 19.44
N ARG A 31 -10.20 47.95 19.82
CA ARG A 31 -11.63 47.80 19.57
C ARG A 31 -12.42 48.65 20.57
N PRO A 32 -13.33 49.53 20.12
CA PRO A 32 -14.23 50.23 21.01
C PRO A 32 -15.31 49.28 21.56
N ALA A 33 -15.60 49.46 22.85
CA ALA A 33 -16.66 48.80 23.58
C ALA A 33 -18.04 49.11 22.98
N SER A 34 -18.88 48.08 22.81
CA SER A 34 -20.30 48.25 22.54
C SER A 34 -21.04 48.71 23.80
N PRO A 35 -21.85 49.78 23.75
CA PRO A 35 -22.72 50.16 24.85
C PRO A 35 -24.10 49.51 24.73
N GLY A 36 -24.64 49.12 25.90
CA GLY A 36 -26.03 49.42 26.26
C GLY A 36 -27.13 48.63 25.56
N ARG A 37 -27.52 47.50 26.16
CA ARG A 37 -28.82 46.87 25.93
C ARG A 37 -29.82 47.48 26.93
N GLY A 38 -30.72 48.32 26.44
CA GLY A 38 -31.85 48.85 27.21
C GLY A 38 -32.95 49.29 26.23
N GLY A 39 -34.17 48.79 26.41
CA GLY A 39 -35.28 49.15 25.52
C GLY A 39 -36.46 48.19 25.63
N THR A 40 -37.30 48.46 26.63
CA THR A 40 -38.60 47.88 26.90
C THR A 40 -39.64 48.18 25.81
N GLY A 41 -40.46 47.17 25.52
CA GLY A 41 -41.91 47.23 25.27
C GLY A 41 -42.51 48.36 24.43
N THR A 42 -43.05 47.99 23.28
CA THR A 42 -44.26 48.62 22.73
C THR A 42 -45.09 47.59 21.97
N THR A 43 -46.28 47.35 22.50
CA THR A 43 -47.46 46.77 21.85
C THR A 43 -47.88 47.63 20.65
N GLY A 44 -48.12 47.02 19.49
CA GLY A 44 -48.65 47.75 18.33
C GLY A 44 -48.95 46.90 17.11
N ALA A 45 -50.24 46.58 16.95
CA ALA A 45 -50.99 46.36 15.71
C ALA A 45 -50.55 45.28 14.71
N LEU A 46 -51.50 44.37 14.44
CA LEU A 46 -51.51 43.45 13.29
C LEU A 46 -51.39 44.22 11.96
N PRO A 47 -50.43 43.87 11.07
CA PRO A 47 -50.32 44.50 9.78
C PRO A 47 -51.48 44.03 8.87
N LYS A 48 -52.13 45.00 8.22
CA LYS A 48 -53.10 44.75 7.14
C LYS A 48 -52.41 44.00 5.99
N PRO A 49 -53.06 43.03 5.33
CA PRO A 49 -52.53 42.39 4.13
C PRO A 49 -52.47 43.44 3.01
N GLN A 50 -51.27 43.95 2.75
CA GLN A 50 -51.01 44.76 1.56
C GLN A 50 -51.02 43.83 0.34
N ALA A 51 -51.88 44.14 -0.61
CA ALA A 51 -51.88 43.52 -1.93
C ALA A 51 -50.46 43.65 -2.54
N PRO A 52 -49.91 42.59 -3.16
CA PRO A 52 -48.58 42.62 -3.73
C PRO A 52 -48.54 43.64 -4.86
N GLN A 53 -48.06 44.85 -4.56
CA GLN A 53 -47.63 45.78 -5.59
C GLN A 53 -46.36 45.15 -6.20
N GLY A 54 -46.54 44.50 -7.34
CA GLY A 54 -45.48 43.94 -8.15
C GLY A 54 -44.59 45.06 -8.70
N THR A 55 -43.70 45.58 -7.86
CA THR A 55 -42.53 46.30 -8.35
C THR A 55 -41.63 45.25 -9.00
N GLU A 56 -41.66 45.17 -10.33
CA GLU A 56 -40.65 44.47 -11.13
C GLU A 56 -39.27 45.02 -10.75
N ARG A 57 -38.65 44.40 -9.77
CA ARG A 57 -37.29 44.74 -9.37
C ARG A 57 -36.39 44.18 -10.46
N ARG A 58 -35.92 45.05 -11.36
CA ARG A 58 -34.88 44.67 -12.33
C ARG A 58 -33.73 43.99 -11.58
N PRO A 59 -33.32 42.77 -11.97
CA PRO A 59 -32.21 42.08 -11.32
C PRO A 59 -30.98 42.97 -11.38
N THR A 60 -30.26 43.08 -10.25
CA THR A 60 -29.04 43.89 -10.20
C THR A 60 -27.92 43.18 -10.97
N GLN A 61 -26.90 43.93 -11.41
CA GLN A 61 -25.71 43.34 -12.08
C GLN A 61 -25.11 42.20 -11.24
N ALA A 62 -25.08 42.34 -9.90
CA ALA A 62 -24.61 41.33 -8.98
C ALA A 62 -25.47 40.04 -8.97
N ASP A 63 -26.77 40.14 -9.23
CA ASP A 63 -27.67 38.99 -9.34
C ASP A 63 -27.45 38.24 -10.66
N LEU A 64 -27.18 38.98 -11.74
CA LEU A 64 -26.78 38.40 -13.03
C LEU A 64 -25.42 37.71 -12.91
N ASP A 65 -24.42 38.36 -12.32
CA ASP A 65 -23.08 37.78 -12.13
C ASP A 65 -23.13 36.51 -11.27
N ARG A 66 -23.96 36.47 -10.21
CA ARG A 66 -24.22 35.24 -9.45
C ARG A 66 -24.91 34.17 -10.28
N SER A 67 -25.90 34.53 -11.10
CA SER A 67 -26.63 33.58 -11.95
C SER A 67 -25.71 32.95 -13.00
N TYR A 68 -24.86 33.77 -13.64
CA TYR A 68 -23.83 33.30 -14.57
C TYR A 68 -22.78 32.42 -13.88
N ALA A 69 -22.29 32.82 -12.70
CA ALA A 69 -21.37 31.99 -11.92
C ALA A 69 -21.98 30.64 -11.55
N THR A 70 -23.26 30.60 -11.17
CA THR A 70 -23.97 29.37 -10.82
C THR A 70 -24.15 28.46 -12.04
N LEU A 71 -24.47 29.02 -13.21
CA LEU A 71 -24.60 28.26 -14.45
C LEU A 71 -23.25 27.72 -14.95
N LEU A 72 -22.18 28.53 -14.89
CA LEU A 72 -20.82 28.09 -15.22
C LEU A 72 -20.34 27.00 -14.27
N GLN A 73 -20.68 27.10 -12.98
CA GLN A 73 -20.38 26.08 -11.99
C GLN A 73 -21.17 24.78 -12.27
N ALA A 74 -22.46 24.87 -12.61
CA ALA A 74 -23.29 23.72 -12.95
C ALA A 74 -22.83 23.01 -14.24
N GLN A 75 -22.41 23.77 -15.27
CA GLN A 75 -21.81 23.20 -16.48
C GLN A 75 -20.47 22.52 -16.18
N GLY A 76 -19.64 23.15 -15.35
CA GLY A 76 -18.38 22.56 -14.87
C GLY A 76 -18.61 21.25 -14.10
N ASP A 77 -19.65 21.19 -13.27
CA ASP A 77 -20.01 20.00 -12.49
C ASP A 77 -20.51 18.85 -13.38
N THR A 78 -21.26 19.17 -14.45
CA THR A 78 -21.75 18.16 -15.40
C THR A 78 -20.59 17.55 -16.19
N ALA A 79 -19.73 18.39 -16.79
CA ALA A 79 -18.57 17.93 -17.56
C ALA A 79 -17.62 17.10 -16.69
N ARG A 80 -17.39 17.54 -15.45
CA ARG A 80 -16.58 16.82 -14.45
C ARG A 80 -17.18 15.47 -14.08
N THR A 81 -18.50 15.39 -13.94
CA THR A 81 -19.21 14.14 -13.62
C THR A 81 -19.10 13.15 -14.78
N VAL A 82 -19.40 13.58 -16.00
CA VAL A 82 -19.29 12.75 -17.21
C VAL A 82 -17.85 12.27 -17.38
N PHE A 83 -16.87 13.17 -17.29
CA PHE A 83 -15.45 12.82 -17.40
C PHE A 83 -15.01 11.86 -16.28
N GLY A 84 -15.54 12.04 -15.07
CA GLY A 84 -15.32 11.14 -13.94
C GLY A 84 -15.76 9.70 -14.24
N PHE A 85 -16.97 9.51 -14.78
CA PHE A 85 -17.46 8.19 -15.17
C PHE A 85 -16.68 7.59 -16.35
N VAL A 86 -16.33 8.40 -17.35
CA VAL A 86 -15.51 7.95 -18.49
C VAL A 86 -14.14 7.45 -18.01
N LEU A 87 -13.46 8.20 -17.14
CA LEU A 87 -12.18 7.73 -16.58
C LEU A 87 -12.34 6.51 -15.67
N LEU A 88 -13.47 6.37 -14.96
CA LEU A 88 -13.76 5.21 -14.13
C LEU A 88 -13.99 3.94 -14.96
N ALA A 89 -14.35 4.05 -16.25
CA ALA A 89 -14.47 2.89 -17.13
C ALA A 89 -13.14 2.13 -17.27
N VAL A 90 -12.01 2.83 -17.29
CA VAL A 90 -10.67 2.21 -17.42
C VAL A 90 -10.36 1.20 -16.30
N PRO A 91 -10.39 1.57 -15.01
CA PRO A 91 -10.18 0.61 -13.92
C PRO A 91 -11.30 -0.43 -13.81
N LEU A 92 -12.53 -0.12 -14.24
CA LEU A 92 -13.62 -1.11 -14.25
C LEU A 92 -13.37 -2.20 -15.29
N ILE A 93 -12.94 -1.85 -16.50
CA ILE A 93 -12.57 -2.83 -17.54
C ILE A 93 -11.39 -3.68 -17.04
N ALA A 94 -10.38 -3.04 -16.44
CA ALA A 94 -9.25 -3.77 -15.85
C ALA A 94 -9.70 -4.70 -14.72
N LEU A 95 -10.61 -4.26 -13.84
CA LEU A 95 -11.18 -5.11 -12.78
C LEU A 95 -11.93 -6.31 -13.36
N VAL A 96 -12.75 -6.10 -14.40
CA VAL A 96 -13.50 -7.18 -15.04
C VAL A 96 -12.55 -8.23 -15.61
N ASN A 97 -11.53 -7.81 -16.36
CA ASN A 97 -10.59 -8.72 -17.01
C ASN A 97 -9.63 -9.41 -16.02
N ALA A 98 -9.09 -8.66 -15.06
CA ALA A 98 -8.05 -9.14 -14.15
C ALA A 98 -8.59 -9.91 -12.93
N TYR A 99 -9.83 -9.66 -12.54
CA TYR A 99 -10.37 -10.17 -11.27
C TYR A 99 -11.73 -10.84 -11.44
N LEU A 100 -12.74 -10.17 -12.01
CA LEU A 100 -14.10 -10.71 -12.07
C LEU A 100 -14.19 -11.95 -12.95
N LEU A 101 -13.67 -11.91 -14.18
CA LEU A 101 -13.67 -13.05 -15.09
C LEU A 101 -12.86 -14.23 -14.52
N PRO A 102 -11.62 -14.04 -14.00
CA PRO A 102 -10.89 -15.10 -13.30
C PRO A 102 -11.62 -15.65 -12.07
N THR A 103 -12.34 -14.81 -11.33
CA THR A 103 -13.16 -15.24 -10.18
C THR A 103 -14.28 -16.16 -10.64
N ILE A 104 -15.06 -15.75 -11.65
CA ILE A 104 -16.12 -16.57 -12.23
C ILE A 104 -15.54 -17.88 -12.76
N ARG A 105 -14.38 -17.81 -13.44
CA ARG A 105 -13.72 -19.00 -13.97
C ARG A 105 -13.23 -19.94 -12.86
N THR A 106 -12.66 -19.42 -11.79
CA THR A 106 -12.26 -20.22 -10.62
C THR A 106 -13.47 -20.91 -9.98
N VAL A 107 -14.62 -20.24 -9.90
CA VAL A 107 -15.88 -20.85 -9.46
C VAL A 107 -16.34 -21.96 -10.42
N GLN A 108 -16.20 -21.78 -11.73
CA GLN A 108 -16.51 -22.84 -12.69
C GLN A 108 -15.56 -24.05 -12.54
N LEU A 109 -14.25 -23.79 -12.46
CA LEU A 109 -13.23 -24.81 -12.25
C LEU A 109 -13.44 -25.56 -10.93
N SER A 110 -13.96 -24.91 -9.89
CA SER A 110 -14.27 -25.59 -8.63
C SER A 110 -15.34 -26.68 -8.74
N ARG A 111 -16.08 -26.75 -9.86
CA ARG A 111 -17.20 -27.68 -10.08
C ARG A 111 -16.88 -28.82 -11.05
N ILE A 112 -15.65 -28.91 -11.54
CA ILE A 112 -15.21 -30.00 -12.42
C ILE A 112 -14.35 -31.00 -11.63
N GLU A 113 -14.34 -32.26 -12.07
CA GLU A 113 -13.52 -33.33 -11.44
C GLU A 113 -12.02 -33.13 -11.72
N GLY A 114 -11.69 -32.83 -12.98
CA GLY A 114 -10.31 -32.61 -13.41
C GLY A 114 -10.22 -31.89 -14.75
N LEU A 115 -9.04 -31.33 -15.03
CA LEU A 115 -8.70 -30.80 -16.34
C LEU A 115 -8.28 -31.97 -17.24
N SER A 116 -9.26 -32.60 -17.88
CA SER A 116 -8.96 -33.63 -18.86
C SER A 116 -8.34 -32.96 -20.10
N VAL A 117 -7.09 -33.31 -20.42
CA VAL A 117 -6.30 -32.73 -21.54
C VAL A 117 -6.93 -33.05 -22.91
N LEU A 118 -7.75 -34.10 -23.02
CA LEU A 118 -8.27 -34.61 -24.30
C LEU A 118 -9.79 -34.88 -24.32
N GLY A 119 -10.51 -34.54 -23.27
CA GLY A 119 -11.95 -34.82 -23.11
C GLY A 119 -12.70 -33.69 -22.41
N SER A 120 -14.02 -33.64 -22.63
CA SER A 120 -14.90 -32.68 -21.96
C SER A 120 -14.85 -32.87 -20.44
N ALA A 121 -14.48 -31.83 -19.69
CA ALA A 121 -14.46 -31.87 -18.24
C ALA A 121 -15.87 -32.18 -17.70
N GLU A 122 -16.02 -33.30 -16.98
CA GLU A 122 -17.27 -33.67 -16.32
C GLU A 122 -17.54 -32.71 -15.15
N THR A 123 -18.76 -32.20 -15.08
CA THR A 123 -19.19 -31.29 -14.02
C THR A 123 -19.75 -32.10 -12.86
N ILE A 124 -19.05 -32.11 -11.73
CA ILE A 124 -19.42 -32.84 -10.50
C ILE A 124 -20.16 -31.97 -9.47
N GLY A 125 -20.52 -30.73 -9.84
CA GLY A 125 -21.34 -29.85 -9.01
C GLY A 125 -20.59 -29.36 -7.77
N THR A 126 -21.10 -29.68 -6.57
CA THR A 126 -20.52 -29.24 -5.28
C THR A 126 -19.61 -30.26 -4.62
N ALA A 127 -19.39 -31.43 -5.21
CA ALA A 127 -18.67 -32.54 -4.59
C ALA A 127 -17.27 -32.15 -4.07
N ASN A 128 -16.53 -31.32 -4.80
CA ASN A 128 -15.23 -30.79 -4.34
C ASN A 128 -15.33 -30.00 -3.02
N TYR A 129 -16.42 -29.26 -2.78
CA TYR A 129 -16.60 -28.52 -1.52
C TYR A 129 -16.91 -29.46 -0.36
N ASP A 130 -17.70 -30.51 -0.62
CA ASP A 130 -17.99 -31.56 0.36
C ASP A 130 -16.70 -32.31 0.72
N GLU A 131 -15.84 -32.57 -0.26
CA GLU A 131 -14.52 -33.16 -0.07
C GLU A 131 -13.59 -32.24 0.74
N VAL A 132 -13.49 -30.94 0.43
CA VAL A 132 -12.70 -29.99 1.24
C VAL A 132 -13.19 -29.96 2.70
N ALA A 133 -14.51 -30.03 2.90
CA ALA A 133 -15.09 -30.06 4.24
C ALA A 133 -14.82 -31.39 4.97
N ALA A 134 -14.88 -32.52 4.25
CA ALA A 134 -14.64 -33.85 4.80
C ALA A 134 -13.15 -34.10 5.11
N GLU A 135 -12.24 -33.63 4.27
CA GLU A 135 -10.79 -33.69 4.51
C GLU A 135 -10.39 -32.90 5.76
N GLY A 136 -11.05 -31.76 6.03
CA GLY A 136 -10.73 -30.87 7.14
C GLY A 136 -9.37 -30.15 7.01
N ALA A 137 -8.49 -30.57 6.10
CA ALA A 137 -7.14 -30.04 5.92
C ALA A 137 -7.11 -28.53 5.66
N PHE A 138 -8.06 -28.00 4.87
CA PHE A 138 -8.16 -26.55 4.62
C PHE A 138 -8.46 -25.78 5.92
N THR A 139 -9.40 -26.29 6.73
CA THR A 139 -9.76 -25.67 8.02
C THR A 139 -8.66 -25.82 9.06
N ALA A 140 -7.94 -26.94 9.08
CA ALA A 140 -6.78 -27.15 9.94
C ALA A 140 -5.65 -26.17 9.58
N GLY A 141 -5.33 -26.00 8.30
CA GLY A 141 -4.34 -25.02 7.85
C GLY A 141 -4.73 -23.57 8.19
N LEU A 142 -6.03 -23.23 8.15
CA LEU A 142 -6.52 -21.93 8.63
C LEU A 142 -6.36 -21.77 10.16
N ALA A 143 -6.64 -22.83 10.92
CA ALA A 143 -6.50 -22.82 12.38
C ALA A 143 -5.04 -22.65 12.79
N ASP A 144 -4.11 -23.34 12.13
CA ASP A 144 -2.67 -23.23 12.38
C ASP A 144 -2.13 -21.84 12.08
N LEU A 145 -2.68 -21.17 11.05
CA LEU A 145 -2.32 -19.79 10.74
C LEU A 145 -2.95 -18.75 11.68
N ALA A 146 -4.00 -19.08 12.42
CA ALA A 146 -4.73 -18.11 13.24
C ALA A 146 -3.82 -17.43 14.28
N GLY A 147 -2.95 -18.20 14.94
CA GLY A 147 -1.98 -17.70 15.92
C GLY A 147 -0.94 -16.74 15.31
N PRO A 148 -0.17 -17.16 14.30
CA PRO A 148 0.74 -16.28 13.56
C PRO A 148 0.06 -15.03 13.00
N ILE A 149 -1.14 -15.16 12.43
CA ILE A 149 -1.93 -14.02 11.94
C ILE A 149 -2.27 -13.05 13.07
N ALA A 150 -2.71 -13.55 14.23
CA ALA A 150 -2.99 -12.70 15.37
C ALA A 150 -1.74 -11.91 15.82
N MET A 151 -0.55 -12.52 15.77
CA MET A 151 0.71 -11.84 16.07
C MET A 151 1.05 -10.75 15.04
N MET A 152 0.84 -11.01 13.74
CA MET A 152 1.01 -10.00 12.69
C MET A 152 0.04 -8.82 12.86
N VAL A 153 -1.23 -9.12 13.15
CA VAL A 153 -2.26 -8.11 13.42
C VAL A 153 -1.90 -7.30 14.66
N LEU A 154 -1.46 -7.95 15.74
CA LEU A 154 -0.99 -7.27 16.95
C LEU A 154 0.19 -6.33 16.63
N ALA A 155 1.17 -6.80 15.84
CA ALA A 155 2.30 -5.99 15.42
C ALA A 155 1.87 -4.76 14.60
N GLY A 156 1.07 -4.96 13.55
CA GLY A 156 0.67 -3.89 12.63
C GLY A 156 -0.39 -2.93 13.16
N ALA A 157 -1.36 -3.43 13.93
CA ALA A 157 -2.52 -2.67 14.39
C ALA A 157 -2.37 -2.13 15.82
N VAL A 158 -1.46 -2.67 16.64
CA VAL A 158 -1.29 -2.24 18.04
C VAL A 158 0.13 -1.73 18.27
N LEU A 159 1.15 -2.56 18.06
CA LEU A 159 2.54 -2.18 18.36
C LEU A 159 3.02 -1.04 17.47
N ALA A 160 2.73 -1.08 16.17
CA ALA A 160 3.16 -0.05 15.24
C ALA A 160 2.51 1.33 15.50
N PRO A 161 1.19 1.46 15.72
CA PRO A 161 0.57 2.72 16.16
C PRO A 161 1.11 3.24 17.50
N LEU A 162 1.37 2.35 18.46
CA LEU A 162 1.96 2.71 19.76
C LEU A 162 3.39 3.22 19.59
N ALA A 163 4.21 2.54 18.80
CA ALA A 163 5.56 2.97 18.45
C ALA A 163 5.53 4.31 17.71
N ALA A 164 4.65 4.49 16.73
CA ALA A 164 4.45 5.75 16.03
C ALA A 164 4.10 6.89 16.99
N TRP A 165 3.24 6.63 17.98
CA TRP A 165 2.88 7.62 19.00
C TRP A 165 4.05 8.00 19.90
N LEU A 166 4.85 7.03 20.36
CA LEU A 166 6.06 7.29 21.15
C LEU A 166 7.08 8.09 20.34
N ILE A 167 7.35 7.68 19.10
CA ILE A 167 8.26 8.34 18.16
C ILE A 167 7.80 9.76 17.87
N HIS A 168 6.51 9.97 17.63
CA HIS A 168 5.92 11.29 17.36
C HIS A 168 6.18 12.26 18.51
N ARG A 169 6.07 11.80 19.77
CA ARG A 169 6.36 12.64 20.95
C ARG A 169 7.84 12.94 21.16
N GLY A 170 8.74 12.14 20.58
CA GLY A 170 10.19 12.39 20.62
C GLY A 170 10.68 13.49 19.68
N GLY A 171 9.78 14.09 18.88
CA GLY A 171 10.06 15.25 18.03
C GLY A 171 10.53 14.91 16.61
N ARG A 172 10.82 15.95 15.83
CA ARG A 172 11.06 15.84 14.38
C ARG A 172 12.22 14.93 14.01
N ARG A 173 13.36 15.02 14.71
CA ARG A 173 14.57 14.24 14.39
C ARG A 173 14.31 12.74 14.53
N LEU A 174 13.79 12.32 15.69
CA LEU A 174 13.45 10.92 15.94
C LEU A 174 12.44 10.40 14.93
N ARG A 175 11.42 11.20 14.60
CA ARG A 175 10.43 10.86 13.57
C ARG A 175 11.09 10.61 12.21
N THR A 176 11.92 11.53 11.73
CA THR A 176 12.61 11.36 10.44
C THR A 176 13.54 10.14 10.44
N THR A 177 14.32 9.94 11.51
CA THR A 177 15.18 8.75 11.64
C THR A 177 14.36 7.48 11.60
N ALA A 178 13.27 7.40 12.37
CA ALA A 178 12.39 6.25 12.37
C ALA A 178 11.75 6.03 10.99
N THR A 179 11.27 7.08 10.31
CA THR A 179 10.70 6.98 8.96
C THR A 179 11.71 6.42 7.96
N VAL A 180 12.97 6.88 7.99
CA VAL A 180 14.03 6.35 7.11
C VAL A 180 14.27 4.89 7.42
N VAL A 181 14.52 4.55 8.67
CA VAL A 181 14.84 3.19 9.08
C VAL A 181 13.71 2.21 8.73
N TRP A 182 12.47 2.57 9.04
CA TRP A 182 11.30 1.73 8.75
C TRP A 182 10.98 1.63 7.26
N ALA A 183 11.26 2.67 6.46
CA ALA A 183 11.13 2.61 5.01
C ALA A 183 12.18 1.67 4.41
N LEU A 184 13.43 1.71 4.90
CA LEU A 184 14.48 0.79 4.48
C LEU A 184 14.14 -0.66 4.87
N ALA A 185 13.67 -0.90 6.08
CA ALA A 185 13.24 -2.22 6.54
C ALA A 185 12.09 -2.78 5.70
N ALA A 186 11.10 -1.94 5.33
CA ALA A 186 10.00 -2.36 4.49
C ALA A 186 10.44 -2.70 3.05
N VAL A 187 11.41 -1.97 2.51
CA VAL A 187 11.93 -2.17 1.16
C VAL A 187 12.92 -3.33 1.06
N ALA A 188 13.66 -3.62 2.12
CA ALA A 188 14.58 -4.76 2.20
C ALA A 188 13.87 -6.12 2.31
N PHE A 189 12.53 -6.14 2.32
CA PHE A 189 11.76 -7.36 2.45
C PHE A 189 11.79 -8.20 1.19
N ALA A 190 12.44 -9.36 1.28
CA ALA A 190 12.43 -10.40 0.27
C ALA A 190 11.97 -11.71 0.93
N PRO A 191 10.66 -12.01 0.96
CA PRO A 191 10.11 -13.11 1.76
C PRO A 191 10.73 -14.47 1.44
N ALA A 192 11.01 -14.75 0.16
CA ALA A 192 11.65 -15.99 -0.26
C ALA A 192 13.10 -16.07 0.26
N ALA A 193 13.92 -15.06 -0.05
CA ALA A 193 15.32 -15.01 0.36
C ALA A 193 15.49 -15.01 1.90
N LEU A 194 14.62 -14.30 2.61
CA LEU A 194 14.58 -14.29 4.07
C LEU A 194 14.22 -15.66 4.64
N SER A 195 13.21 -16.34 4.08
CA SER A 195 12.80 -17.67 4.54
C SER A 195 13.91 -18.70 4.31
N VAL A 196 14.55 -18.68 3.14
CA VAL A 196 15.65 -19.58 2.81
C VAL A 196 16.84 -19.34 3.73
N ALA A 197 17.28 -18.09 3.87
CA ALA A 197 18.40 -17.76 4.74
C ALA A 197 18.14 -18.14 6.20
N TRP A 198 16.91 -17.96 6.68
CA TRP A 198 16.50 -18.36 8.02
C TRP A 198 16.53 -19.88 8.20
N VAL A 199 16.00 -20.64 7.25
CA VAL A 199 16.00 -22.11 7.30
C VAL A 199 17.43 -22.65 7.27
N ILE A 200 18.30 -22.11 6.40
CA ILE A 200 19.71 -22.51 6.33
C ILE A 200 20.43 -22.23 7.65
N ASP A 201 20.26 -21.04 8.23
CA ASP A 201 20.87 -20.68 9.52
C ASP A 201 20.45 -21.67 10.62
N ARG A 202 19.18 -22.08 10.65
CA ARG A 202 18.67 -23.07 11.61
C ARG A 202 19.28 -24.46 11.42
N ILE A 203 19.46 -24.90 10.17
CA ILE A 203 20.05 -26.20 9.86
C ILE A 203 21.56 -26.19 10.14
N VAL A 204 22.28 -25.16 9.67
CA VAL A 204 23.75 -25.07 9.73
C VAL A 204 24.25 -24.75 11.13
N ALA A 205 23.60 -23.84 11.85
CA ALA A 205 24.06 -23.44 13.18
C ALA A 205 23.88 -24.53 14.24
N GLY A 206 23.24 -25.66 13.91
CA GLY A 206 22.98 -26.76 14.84
C GLY A 206 22.26 -26.31 16.12
N GLY A 207 21.53 -25.20 16.05
CA GLY A 207 20.95 -24.56 17.23
C GLY A 207 19.84 -25.43 17.82
N ASP A 208 19.73 -25.44 19.15
CA ASP A 208 18.73 -26.21 19.92
C ASP A 208 17.25 -25.91 19.56
N ARG A 209 16.99 -24.96 18.65
CA ARG A 209 15.66 -24.51 18.27
C ARG A 209 15.46 -24.69 16.76
N GLU A 210 14.65 -25.69 16.42
CA GLU A 210 14.13 -25.96 15.08
C GLU A 210 13.33 -24.75 14.55
N ALA A 211 13.31 -24.58 13.23
CA ALA A 211 12.45 -23.58 12.59
C ALA A 211 10.99 -23.89 12.93
N GLY A 212 10.24 -22.89 13.38
CA GLY A 212 8.85 -23.07 13.78
C GLY A 212 7.93 -22.07 13.11
N LEU A 213 6.66 -22.43 12.91
CA LEU A 213 5.64 -21.57 12.28
C LEU A 213 5.58 -20.15 12.88
N TRP A 214 5.92 -20.00 14.17
CA TRP A 214 5.97 -18.73 14.89
C TRP A 214 7.14 -17.81 14.52
N ASP A 215 8.12 -18.28 13.75
CA ASP A 215 9.19 -17.46 13.20
C ASP A 215 8.68 -16.57 12.05
N TRP A 216 7.61 -16.99 11.36
CA TRP A 216 7.04 -16.27 10.22
C TRP A 216 6.64 -14.81 10.54
N PRO A 217 5.86 -14.52 11.60
CA PRO A 217 5.59 -13.15 12.02
C PRO A 217 6.85 -12.32 12.25
N GLY A 218 7.94 -12.94 12.73
CA GLY A 218 9.23 -12.29 12.94
C GLY A 218 9.90 -11.90 11.63
N LEU A 219 9.91 -12.80 10.63
CA LEU A 219 10.50 -12.56 9.31
C LEU A 219 9.80 -11.42 8.56
N ILE A 220 8.48 -11.28 8.71
CA ILE A 220 7.72 -10.19 8.06
C ILE A 220 7.54 -8.95 8.93
N ALA A 221 8.00 -8.98 10.19
CA ALA A 221 7.80 -7.89 11.14
C ALA A 221 8.36 -6.57 10.63
N GLY A 222 9.47 -6.59 9.88
CA GLY A 222 10.07 -5.40 9.29
C GLY A 222 9.11 -4.61 8.40
N VAL A 223 8.36 -5.28 7.52
CA VAL A 223 7.35 -4.64 6.66
C VAL A 223 6.13 -4.24 7.46
N VAL A 224 5.60 -5.16 8.28
CA VAL A 224 4.36 -4.93 9.01
C VAL A 224 4.50 -3.76 9.98
N LEU A 225 5.57 -3.77 10.79
CA LEU A 225 5.89 -2.67 11.69
C LEU A 225 6.31 -1.43 10.90
N GLY A 226 7.11 -1.57 9.85
CA GLY A 226 7.61 -0.43 9.09
C GLY A 226 6.49 0.39 8.44
N LEU A 227 5.62 -0.28 7.68
CA LEU A 227 4.46 0.35 7.06
C LEU A 227 3.45 0.85 8.11
N GLY A 228 3.20 0.08 9.17
CA GLY A 228 2.32 0.47 10.27
C GLY A 228 2.80 1.72 10.99
N VAL A 229 4.11 1.83 11.27
CA VAL A 229 4.72 3.00 11.93
C VAL A 229 4.65 4.21 11.00
N ILE A 230 5.00 4.07 9.73
CA ILE A 230 4.91 5.16 8.74
C ILE A 230 3.48 5.68 8.63
N ALA A 231 2.50 4.79 8.49
CA ALA A 231 1.09 5.15 8.42
C ALA A 231 0.58 5.79 9.72
N GLY A 232 0.96 5.25 10.88
CA GLY A 232 0.63 5.81 12.19
C GLY A 232 1.22 7.21 12.41
N LEU A 233 2.47 7.44 11.96
CA LEU A 233 3.10 8.76 11.99
C LEU A 233 2.37 9.77 11.10
N ALA A 234 1.89 9.33 9.93
CA ALA A 234 1.05 10.16 9.07
C ALA A 234 -0.32 10.44 9.71
N ALA A 235 -0.95 9.48 10.37
CA ALA A 235 -2.22 9.67 11.07
C ALA A 235 -2.14 10.65 12.24
N LEU A 236 -1.05 10.60 13.02
CA LEU A 236 -0.83 11.49 14.16
C LEU A 236 -0.62 12.97 13.77
N ARG A 237 -0.40 13.26 12.49
CA ARG A 237 -0.25 14.64 11.99
C ARG A 237 -1.55 15.29 11.59
N GLY A 238 -2.64 14.53 11.46
CA GLY A 238 -3.87 14.96 10.83
C GLY A 238 -4.67 16.06 11.53
N ASN A 239 -4.43 16.36 12.83
CA ASN A 239 -4.95 17.50 13.63
C ASN A 239 -4.72 17.25 15.15
N ALA A 240 -5.06 18.21 16.01
CA ALA A 240 -4.92 18.15 17.49
C ALA A 240 -5.58 16.93 18.18
N THR A 241 -6.52 16.25 17.51
CA THR A 241 -7.25 15.09 18.05
C THR A 241 -6.88 13.76 17.40
N GLY A 242 -5.76 13.63 16.67
CA GLY A 242 -5.35 12.52 15.75
C GLY A 242 -5.59 11.04 16.12
N LYS A 243 -6.16 10.73 17.28
CA LYS A 243 -6.67 9.42 17.72
C LYS A 243 -7.64 8.73 16.73
N PRO A 244 -8.66 9.37 16.12
CA PRO A 244 -9.57 8.66 15.24
C PRO A 244 -8.89 8.29 13.92
N ALA A 245 -7.99 9.13 13.39
CA ALA A 245 -7.17 8.77 12.23
C ALA A 245 -6.27 7.56 12.56
N LEU A 246 -5.64 7.57 13.74
CA LEU A 246 -4.79 6.46 14.19
C LEU A 246 -5.58 5.15 14.34
N LEU A 247 -6.79 5.20 14.91
CA LEU A 247 -7.66 4.03 15.07
C LEU A 247 -8.09 3.46 13.71
N VAL A 248 -8.46 4.33 12.77
CA VAL A 248 -8.82 3.91 11.41
C VAL A 248 -7.63 3.29 10.70
N THR A 249 -6.44 3.90 10.80
CA THR A 249 -5.21 3.32 10.26
C THR A 249 -4.88 1.97 10.89
N ALA A 250 -5.02 1.82 12.21
CA ALA A 250 -4.84 0.56 12.92
C ALA A 250 -5.83 -0.52 12.45
N CYS A 251 -7.10 -0.17 12.31
CA CYS A 251 -8.13 -1.08 11.82
C CYS A 251 -7.86 -1.53 10.37
N LEU A 252 -7.49 -0.60 9.48
CA LEU A 252 -7.11 -0.94 8.11
C LEU A 252 -5.83 -1.81 8.06
N ALA A 253 -4.86 -1.55 8.95
CA ALA A 253 -3.67 -2.38 9.09
C ALA A 253 -4.02 -3.80 9.58
N ALA A 254 -4.99 -3.94 10.49
CA ALA A 254 -5.47 -5.25 10.94
C ALA A 254 -6.08 -6.06 9.78
N PHE A 255 -6.94 -5.45 8.96
CA PHE A 255 -7.49 -6.12 7.78
C PHE A 255 -6.39 -6.52 6.77
N ALA A 256 -5.47 -5.62 6.47
CA ALA A 256 -4.40 -5.87 5.51
C ALA A 256 -3.43 -6.97 6.00
N THR A 257 -3.03 -6.94 7.27
CA THR A 257 -2.13 -7.95 7.84
C THR A 257 -2.79 -9.31 7.99
N ALA A 258 -4.08 -9.37 8.36
CA ALA A 258 -4.84 -10.61 8.38
C ALA A 258 -4.93 -11.22 6.98
N ALA A 259 -5.25 -10.41 5.97
CA ALA A 259 -5.35 -10.88 4.59
C ALA A 259 -3.99 -11.29 3.99
N ALA A 260 -2.91 -10.59 4.35
CA ALA A 260 -1.55 -10.97 3.95
C ALA A 260 -1.12 -12.29 4.60
N GLY A 261 -1.44 -12.50 5.88
CA GLY A 261 -1.12 -13.74 6.59
C GLY A 261 -1.90 -14.95 6.08
N LEU A 262 -3.18 -14.77 5.71
CA LEU A 262 -3.99 -15.81 5.05
C LEU A 262 -3.44 -16.22 3.67
N GLN A 263 -2.63 -15.36 3.06
CA GLN A 263 -2.03 -15.57 1.74
C GLN A 263 -0.52 -15.81 1.81
N THR A 264 0.00 -16.18 2.99
CA THR A 264 1.40 -16.56 3.09
C THR A 264 1.69 -17.79 2.24
N PHE A 265 2.79 -17.74 1.49
CA PHE A 265 3.21 -18.81 0.60
C PHE A 265 4.69 -19.11 0.75
N ALA A 266 5.53 -18.08 0.59
CA ALA A 266 6.99 -18.24 0.54
C ALA A 266 7.55 -19.02 1.74
N TYR A 267 7.19 -18.63 2.95
CA TYR A 267 7.67 -19.33 4.14
C TYR A 267 7.13 -20.75 4.26
N SER A 268 5.84 -20.96 3.97
CA SER A 268 5.21 -22.28 4.09
C SER A 268 5.86 -23.29 3.14
N VAL A 269 6.09 -22.91 1.88
CA VAL A 269 6.72 -23.78 0.90
C VAL A 269 8.20 -23.98 1.16
N VAL A 270 8.93 -22.94 1.55
CA VAL A 270 10.38 -23.03 1.82
C VAL A 270 10.69 -23.83 3.08
N SER A 271 9.93 -23.64 4.16
CA SER A 271 10.16 -24.34 5.42
C SER A 271 9.46 -25.69 5.54
N GLY A 272 8.46 -25.96 4.68
CA GLY A 272 7.57 -27.12 4.83
C GLY A 272 6.64 -27.03 6.06
N LEU A 273 6.45 -25.83 6.62
CA LEU A 273 5.62 -25.61 7.82
C LEU A 273 4.26 -24.97 7.48
N PRO A 274 3.19 -25.29 8.22
CA PRO A 274 3.10 -26.37 9.23
C PRO A 274 3.20 -27.76 8.57
N GLN A 275 3.74 -28.75 9.29
CA GLN A 275 3.85 -30.14 8.79
C GLN A 275 2.50 -30.87 8.87
N ASP A 276 1.72 -30.61 9.92
CA ASP A 276 0.47 -31.32 10.20
C ASP A 276 -0.67 -30.89 9.26
N ALA A 277 -0.72 -29.60 8.91
CA ALA A 277 -1.67 -29.08 7.95
C ALA A 277 -1.06 -27.94 7.13
N GLU A 278 -0.95 -28.14 5.82
CA GLU A 278 -0.44 -27.11 4.93
C GLU A 278 -1.29 -25.84 4.95
N THR A 279 -0.64 -24.70 4.71
CA THR A 279 -1.37 -23.44 4.58
C THR A 279 -2.33 -23.47 3.39
N PRO A 280 -3.45 -22.73 3.44
CA PRO A 280 -4.44 -22.72 2.35
C PRO A 280 -3.84 -22.46 0.96
N VAL A 281 -2.91 -21.51 0.85
CA VAL A 281 -2.27 -21.19 -0.44
C VAL A 281 -1.28 -22.29 -0.87
N ALA A 282 -0.57 -22.93 0.06
CA ALA A 282 0.28 -24.08 -0.27
C ALA A 282 -0.53 -25.29 -0.77
N GLN A 283 -1.70 -25.57 -0.16
CA GLN A 283 -2.61 -26.61 -0.62
C GLN A 283 -3.13 -26.32 -2.05
N ILE A 284 -3.55 -25.08 -2.31
CA ILE A 284 -3.97 -24.62 -3.65
C ILE A 284 -2.82 -24.82 -4.64
N PHE A 285 -1.63 -24.33 -4.29
CA PHE A 285 -0.45 -24.44 -5.14
C PHE A 285 -0.14 -25.90 -5.50
N ARG A 286 -0.06 -26.81 -4.51
CA ARG A 286 0.29 -28.21 -4.75
C ARG A 286 -0.70 -28.90 -5.67
N GLY A 287 -1.99 -28.69 -5.46
CA GLY A 287 -3.01 -29.32 -6.30
C GLY A 287 -3.06 -28.75 -7.72
N LEU A 288 -2.74 -27.47 -7.91
CA LEU A 288 -2.56 -26.89 -9.25
C LEU A 288 -1.26 -27.34 -9.92
N TYR A 289 -0.15 -27.36 -9.20
CA TYR A 289 1.17 -27.70 -9.70
C TYR A 289 1.27 -29.19 -10.10
N SER A 290 0.68 -30.08 -9.32
CA SER A 290 0.64 -31.52 -9.65
C SER A 290 -0.32 -31.85 -10.79
N GLY A 291 -1.30 -30.98 -11.07
CA GLY A 291 -2.34 -31.20 -12.08
C GLY A 291 -3.34 -32.31 -11.75
N ILE A 292 -3.24 -32.94 -10.57
CA ILE A 292 -4.04 -34.12 -10.19
C ILE A 292 -5.49 -33.72 -9.85
N SER A 293 -5.69 -32.62 -9.13
CA SER A 293 -7.00 -32.21 -8.63
C SER A 293 -7.26 -30.69 -8.76
N PRO A 294 -7.29 -30.18 -10.01
CA PRO A 294 -7.47 -28.74 -10.25
C PRO A 294 -8.84 -28.23 -9.79
N GLY A 295 -9.86 -29.10 -9.81
CA GLY A 295 -11.20 -28.78 -9.32
C GLY A 295 -11.24 -28.59 -7.80
N LEU A 296 -10.71 -29.56 -7.06
CA LEU A 296 -10.58 -29.48 -5.60
C LEU A 296 -9.74 -28.25 -5.17
N SER A 297 -8.63 -28.00 -5.85
CA SER A 297 -7.77 -26.84 -5.59
C SER A 297 -8.50 -25.52 -5.85
N SER A 298 -9.31 -25.47 -6.90
CA SER A 298 -10.15 -24.32 -7.23
C SER A 298 -11.27 -24.13 -6.20
N ALA A 299 -11.83 -25.19 -5.61
CA ALA A 299 -12.76 -25.08 -4.49
C ALA A 299 -12.09 -24.45 -3.25
N LYS A 300 -10.89 -24.91 -2.88
CA LYS A 300 -10.06 -24.29 -1.82
C LYS A 300 -9.79 -22.81 -2.11
N SER A 301 -9.49 -22.46 -3.36
CA SER A 301 -9.33 -21.06 -3.81
C SER A 301 -10.60 -20.23 -3.64
N VAL A 302 -11.79 -20.73 -4.01
CA VAL A 302 -13.06 -20.01 -3.84
C VAL A 302 -13.35 -19.73 -2.36
N LEU A 303 -13.11 -20.71 -1.48
CA LEU A 303 -13.29 -20.53 -0.03
C LEU A 303 -12.36 -19.45 0.54
N LEU A 304 -11.07 -19.50 0.18
CA LEU A 304 -10.11 -18.47 0.59
C LEU A 304 -10.50 -17.09 0.03
N MET A 305 -10.92 -17.03 -1.23
CA MET A 305 -11.36 -15.81 -1.90
C MET A 305 -12.57 -15.18 -1.19
N ALA A 306 -13.53 -15.98 -0.74
CA ALA A 306 -14.69 -15.49 0.00
C ALA A 306 -14.29 -14.81 1.33
N ILE A 307 -13.34 -15.40 2.07
CA ILE A 307 -12.79 -14.82 3.31
C ILE A 307 -12.09 -13.48 3.00
N LEU A 308 -11.22 -13.46 1.99
CA LEU A 308 -10.49 -12.25 1.59
C LEU A 308 -11.43 -11.14 1.08
N ALA A 309 -12.49 -11.51 0.35
CA ALA A 309 -13.50 -10.57 -0.10
C ALA A 309 -14.27 -9.95 1.06
N ALA A 310 -14.59 -10.71 2.10
CA ALA A 310 -15.21 -10.20 3.32
C ALA A 310 -14.28 -9.20 4.05
N LEU A 311 -12.98 -9.52 4.18
CA LEU A 311 -11.99 -8.60 4.76
C LEU A 311 -11.85 -7.32 3.91
N GLY A 312 -11.84 -7.44 2.58
CA GLY A 312 -11.74 -6.33 1.65
C GLY A 312 -12.95 -5.39 1.72
N LEU A 313 -14.16 -5.95 1.76
CA LEU A 313 -15.41 -5.21 2.00
C LEU A 313 -15.38 -4.50 3.36
N GLY A 314 -14.96 -5.19 4.43
CA GLY A 314 -14.83 -4.60 5.77
C GLY A 314 -13.88 -3.39 5.78
N ALA A 315 -12.68 -3.54 5.20
CA ALA A 315 -11.72 -2.45 5.07
C ALA A 315 -12.26 -1.27 4.24
N ALA A 316 -12.96 -1.56 3.14
CA ALA A 316 -13.55 -0.52 2.30
C ALA A 316 -14.68 0.24 3.01
N LEU A 317 -15.52 -0.45 3.80
CA LEU A 317 -16.55 0.16 4.64
C LEU A 317 -15.91 1.09 5.68
N VAL A 318 -14.88 0.63 6.39
CA VAL A 318 -14.14 1.47 7.35
C VAL A 318 -13.54 2.70 6.66
N PHE A 319 -12.87 2.50 5.52
CA PHE A 319 -12.27 3.58 4.73
C PHE A 319 -13.30 4.62 4.27
N ALA A 320 -14.42 4.17 3.71
CA ALA A 320 -15.48 5.04 3.21
C ALA A 320 -16.23 5.77 4.34
N ALA A 321 -16.59 5.04 5.41
CA ALA A 321 -17.30 5.59 6.56
C ALA A 321 -16.45 6.60 7.34
N ALA A 322 -15.16 6.30 7.55
CA ALA A 322 -14.21 7.21 8.18
C ALA A 322 -13.87 8.43 7.29
N ARG A 323 -14.21 8.39 6.00
CA ARG A 323 -13.88 9.41 5.00
C ARG A 323 -12.38 9.66 4.93
N THR A 324 -11.61 8.58 4.98
CA THR A 324 -10.15 8.62 4.97
C THR A 324 -9.65 9.41 3.75
N ARG A 325 -8.75 10.36 4.00
CA ARG A 325 -8.04 11.13 2.96
C ARG A 325 -6.58 11.31 3.36
N ILE A 326 -5.72 11.38 2.36
CA ILE A 326 -4.29 11.65 2.53
C ILE A 326 -4.04 13.08 2.07
N ASP A 327 -3.44 13.87 2.94
CA ASP A 327 -3.09 15.26 2.72
C ASP A 327 -1.56 15.43 2.73
N VAL A 328 -1.04 16.39 1.95
CA VAL A 328 0.40 16.67 1.80
C VAL A 328 0.71 18.08 2.31
N SER A 329 0.84 18.26 3.63
CA SER A 329 1.05 19.59 4.23
C SER A 329 2.45 20.15 3.95
N PRO A 330 2.60 21.41 3.52
CA PRO A 330 3.90 22.05 3.33
C PRO A 330 4.65 22.25 4.65
N ASP A 331 3.93 22.62 5.73
CA ASP A 331 4.51 22.89 7.04
C ASP A 331 3.76 22.10 8.14
N PRO A 332 4.33 20.96 8.56
CA PRO A 332 3.77 20.19 9.66
C PRO A 332 4.00 20.91 10.99
N VAL A 333 2.94 21.13 11.76
CA VAL A 333 3.06 21.59 13.16
C VAL A 333 3.74 20.47 13.94
N ASP A 334 4.96 20.75 14.43
CA ASP A 334 5.72 19.78 15.20
C ASP A 334 5.30 19.82 16.68
N PRO A 335 5.10 18.67 17.33
CA PRO A 335 4.89 18.63 18.77
C PRO A 335 6.14 19.14 19.49
N THR A 336 5.95 19.88 20.58
CA THR A 336 7.06 20.27 21.47
C THR A 336 7.62 19.00 22.13
N PRO A 337 8.88 18.62 21.85
CA PRO A 337 9.44 17.39 22.37
C PRO A 337 9.63 17.50 23.88
N THR A 338 9.32 16.42 24.60
CA THR A 338 9.73 16.26 26.01
C THR A 338 10.90 15.29 26.09
N ARG A 339 11.87 15.54 26.99
CA ARG A 339 13.07 14.71 27.11
C ARG A 339 12.73 13.24 27.43
N SER A 340 11.75 13.02 28.30
CA SER A 340 11.28 11.67 28.65
C SER A 340 10.67 10.94 27.44
N ALA A 341 9.83 11.61 26.65
CA ALA A 341 9.26 11.00 25.46
C ALA A 341 10.31 10.68 24.39
N ALA A 342 11.34 11.52 24.24
CA ALA A 342 12.45 11.24 23.33
C ALA A 342 13.22 9.98 23.75
N VAL A 343 13.55 9.83 25.04
CA VAL A 343 14.27 8.65 25.56
C VAL A 343 13.44 7.38 25.35
N VAL A 344 12.15 7.40 25.71
CA VAL A 344 11.26 6.24 25.51
C VAL A 344 11.09 5.91 24.04
N GLY A 345 10.94 6.92 23.17
CA GLY A 345 10.83 6.71 21.73
C GLY A 345 12.11 6.13 21.10
N ILE A 346 13.29 6.57 21.55
CA ILE A 346 14.58 5.99 21.11
C ILE A 346 14.69 4.54 21.58
N ALA A 347 14.39 4.27 22.85
CA ALA A 347 14.44 2.91 23.40
C ALA A 347 13.49 1.96 22.66
N ALA A 348 12.26 2.40 22.37
CA ALA A 348 11.30 1.64 21.58
C ALA A 348 11.80 1.38 20.15
N LEU A 349 12.36 2.40 19.48
CA LEU A 349 12.93 2.25 18.14
C LEU A 349 14.08 1.24 18.14
N VAL A 350 15.03 1.36 19.07
CA VAL A 350 16.17 0.45 19.18
C VAL A 350 15.72 -0.98 19.47
N LEU A 351 14.76 -1.18 20.38
CA LEU A 351 14.24 -2.50 20.72
C LEU A 351 13.58 -3.18 19.51
N LEU A 352 12.70 -2.45 18.81
CA LEU A 352 12.02 -2.96 17.63
C LEU A 352 13.01 -3.25 16.50
N LEU A 353 14.04 -2.43 16.34
CA LEU A 353 15.09 -2.67 15.36
C LEU A 353 15.97 -3.85 15.70
N ALA A 354 16.29 -4.07 16.97
CA ALA A 354 17.02 -5.24 17.39
C ALA A 354 16.20 -6.51 17.11
N ALA A 355 14.89 -6.48 17.39
CA ALA A 355 13.99 -7.59 17.07
C ALA A 355 13.95 -7.88 15.57
N VAL A 356 13.65 -6.88 14.73
CA VAL A 356 13.61 -7.06 13.26
C VAL A 356 14.98 -7.43 12.69
N GLY A 357 16.04 -6.77 13.17
CA GLY A 357 17.42 -7.01 12.78
C GLY A 357 17.86 -8.44 13.04
N SER A 358 17.41 -9.06 14.14
CA SER A 358 17.73 -10.47 14.45
C SER A 358 17.16 -11.46 13.42
N PHE A 359 16.00 -11.17 12.83
CA PHE A 359 15.41 -11.97 11.76
C PHE A 359 16.01 -11.67 10.38
N LEU A 360 16.49 -10.45 10.17
CA LEU A 360 17.17 -10.06 8.93
C LEU A 360 18.63 -10.53 8.88
N LEU A 361 19.26 -10.76 10.04
CA LEU A 361 20.69 -11.02 10.14
C LEU A 361 21.16 -12.24 9.32
N PRO A 362 20.45 -13.40 9.34
CA PRO A 362 20.83 -14.54 8.52
C PRO A 362 20.88 -14.24 7.02
N TRP A 363 19.96 -13.40 6.54
CA TRP A 363 19.97 -12.97 5.15
C TRP A 363 21.10 -11.97 4.85
N LEU A 364 21.31 -10.99 5.73
CA LEU A 364 22.38 -10.01 5.59
C LEU A 364 23.78 -10.66 5.58
N ALA A 365 23.99 -11.70 6.39
CA ALA A 365 25.25 -12.43 6.48
C ALA A 365 25.62 -13.16 5.18
N ARG A 366 24.63 -13.42 4.31
CA ARG A 366 24.77 -14.22 3.08
C ARG A 366 24.85 -13.38 1.81
N PHE A 367 24.86 -12.04 1.93
CA PHE A 367 24.96 -11.15 0.78
C PHE A 367 26.28 -11.25 0.01
N GLY A 368 27.33 -11.79 0.64
CA GLY A 368 28.64 -11.99 0.02
C GLY A 368 28.87 -13.38 -0.55
N GLU A 369 27.86 -14.26 -0.53
CA GLU A 369 28.00 -15.61 -1.10
C GLU A 369 28.13 -15.54 -2.62
N ASP A 370 29.17 -16.19 -3.14
CA ASP A 370 29.34 -16.34 -4.57
C ASP A 370 28.20 -17.19 -5.14
N THR A 371 27.55 -16.69 -6.17
CA THR A 371 26.63 -17.51 -6.98
C THR A 371 27.49 -18.48 -7.79
N ARG A 372 27.15 -19.78 -7.82
CA ARG A 372 27.85 -20.82 -8.62
C ARG A 372 28.40 -20.24 -9.93
N GLU A 373 29.69 -20.48 -10.20
CA GLU A 373 30.41 -19.95 -11.36
C GLU A 373 29.59 -20.10 -12.65
N GLY A 374 29.13 -18.98 -13.23
CA GLY A 374 28.45 -18.95 -14.53
C GLY A 374 27.00 -18.45 -14.55
N ALA A 375 26.38 -18.10 -13.42
CA ALA A 375 25.05 -17.47 -13.45
C ALA A 375 25.12 -16.02 -14.00
N ASP A 376 24.51 -15.78 -15.17
CA ASP A 376 24.38 -14.42 -15.73
C ASP A 376 23.38 -13.60 -14.89
N LEU A 377 23.91 -12.76 -13.99
CA LEU A 377 23.13 -11.86 -13.14
C LEU A 377 22.16 -10.99 -13.94
N TRP A 378 22.55 -10.55 -15.13
CA TRP A 378 21.69 -9.72 -15.98
C TRP A 378 20.51 -10.52 -16.52
N LEU A 379 20.74 -11.76 -16.94
CA LEU A 379 19.68 -12.67 -17.35
C LEU A 379 18.72 -12.96 -16.19
N ALA A 380 19.24 -13.19 -14.99
CA ALA A 380 18.45 -13.39 -13.77
C ALA A 380 17.58 -12.16 -13.45
N ILE A 381 18.17 -10.96 -13.45
CA ILE A 381 17.44 -9.69 -13.26
C ILE A 381 16.33 -9.53 -14.31
N ARG A 382 16.66 -9.71 -15.59
CA ARG A 382 15.71 -9.51 -16.69
C ARG A 382 14.53 -10.47 -16.61
N ARG A 383 14.77 -11.75 -16.29
CA ARG A 383 13.70 -12.76 -16.21
C ARG A 383 12.86 -12.64 -14.95
N THR A 384 13.47 -12.28 -13.83
CA THR A 384 12.77 -12.17 -12.53
C THR A 384 11.99 -10.86 -12.42
N TRP A 385 12.59 -9.74 -12.83
CA TRP A 385 12.03 -8.40 -12.61
C TRP A 385 11.41 -7.76 -13.86
N GLY A 386 11.68 -8.30 -15.05
CA GLY A 386 11.09 -7.82 -16.30
C GLY A 386 9.57 -7.93 -16.34
N PRO A 387 8.97 -9.13 -16.15
CA PRO A 387 7.51 -9.28 -16.15
C PRO A 387 6.80 -8.47 -15.04
N PRO A 388 7.30 -8.43 -13.79
CA PRO A 388 6.78 -7.53 -12.75
C PRO A 388 6.82 -6.04 -13.13
N LEU A 389 7.86 -5.59 -13.83
CA LEU A 389 7.98 -4.20 -14.29
C LEU A 389 6.87 -3.86 -15.29
N ILE A 390 6.59 -4.74 -16.26
CA ILE A 390 5.49 -4.56 -17.22
C ILE A 390 4.15 -4.51 -16.49
N THR A 391 3.91 -5.46 -15.59
CA THR A 391 2.68 -5.53 -14.77
C THR A 391 2.48 -4.25 -13.98
N THR A 392 3.54 -3.77 -13.33
CA THR A 392 3.53 -2.53 -12.54
C THR A 392 3.27 -1.32 -13.43
N ALA A 393 3.89 -1.25 -14.60
CA ALA A 393 3.73 -0.16 -15.56
C ALA A 393 2.29 -0.04 -16.10
N VAL A 394 1.53 -1.13 -16.14
CA VAL A 394 0.10 -1.13 -16.52
C VAL A 394 -0.79 -0.85 -15.31
N ALA A 395 -0.60 -1.60 -14.21
CA ALA A 395 -1.47 -1.56 -13.04
C ALA A 395 -1.43 -0.22 -12.29
N LEU A 396 -0.25 0.43 -12.23
CA LEU A 396 -0.07 1.70 -11.53
C LEU A 396 -0.85 2.85 -12.19
N PRO A 397 -0.72 3.13 -13.49
CA PRO A 397 -1.54 4.14 -14.16
C PRO A 397 -3.04 3.85 -14.07
N VAL A 398 -3.47 2.59 -14.24
CA VAL A 398 -4.89 2.23 -14.16
C VAL A 398 -5.45 2.53 -12.76
N ALA A 399 -4.72 2.16 -11.70
CA ALA A 399 -5.09 2.48 -10.32
C ALA A 399 -5.07 4.00 -10.07
N ALA A 400 -4.10 4.74 -10.62
CA ALA A 400 -4.03 6.19 -10.49
C ALA A 400 -5.17 6.90 -11.21
N ILE A 401 -5.53 6.47 -12.42
CA ILE A 401 -6.69 6.98 -13.19
C ILE A 401 -7.97 6.76 -12.40
N GLY A 402 -8.19 5.54 -11.87
CA GLY A 402 -9.36 5.25 -11.06
C GLY A 402 -9.40 6.05 -9.76
N GLY A 403 -8.27 6.16 -9.07
CA GLY A 403 -8.16 6.98 -7.88
C GLY A 403 -8.44 8.47 -8.16
N TYR A 404 -7.99 8.98 -9.31
CA TYR A 404 -8.25 10.36 -9.73
C TYR A 404 -9.73 10.57 -10.07
N ALA A 405 -10.33 9.63 -10.80
CA ALA A 405 -11.76 9.66 -11.12
C ALA A 405 -12.64 9.70 -9.85
N VAL A 406 -12.37 8.79 -8.91
CA VAL A 406 -13.15 8.71 -7.66
C VAL A 406 -12.82 9.85 -6.70
N GLY A 407 -11.53 10.16 -6.50
CA GLY A 407 -11.03 11.07 -5.48
C GLY A 407 -11.04 12.55 -5.89
N ALA A 408 -10.53 12.86 -7.08
CA ALA A 408 -10.40 14.23 -7.56
C ALA A 408 -11.60 14.69 -8.40
N LEU A 409 -12.22 13.83 -9.23
CA LEU A 409 -13.38 14.22 -10.05
C LEU A 409 -14.71 14.02 -9.31
N ARG A 410 -14.83 13.00 -8.45
CA ARG A 410 -15.99 12.81 -7.55
C ARG A 410 -17.33 12.84 -8.31
N PRO A 411 -17.58 11.92 -9.26
CA PRO A 411 -18.80 11.94 -10.08
C PRO A 411 -20.11 11.87 -9.28
N LEU A 412 -20.08 11.33 -8.06
CA LEU A 412 -21.22 11.29 -7.13
C LEU A 412 -21.04 12.25 -5.95
N GLY A 413 -20.23 13.31 -6.11
CA GLY A 413 -19.86 14.22 -5.03
C GLY A 413 -19.24 13.49 -3.84
N GLY A 414 -19.74 13.77 -2.64
CA GLY A 414 -19.27 13.13 -1.40
C GLY A 414 -19.46 11.61 -1.34
N ALA A 415 -20.45 11.08 -2.08
CA ALA A 415 -20.75 9.66 -2.12
C ALA A 415 -19.79 8.85 -3.01
N SER A 416 -18.92 9.51 -3.80
CA SER A 416 -18.01 8.83 -4.72
C SER A 416 -17.11 7.80 -4.03
N ARG A 417 -16.80 7.95 -2.74
CA ARG A 417 -16.04 6.93 -1.96
C ARG A 417 -16.72 5.56 -1.96
N TRP A 418 -18.05 5.51 -2.01
CA TRP A 418 -18.81 4.26 -2.03
C TRP A 418 -18.66 3.51 -3.34
N LEU A 419 -18.22 4.17 -4.44
CA LEU A 419 -17.87 3.49 -5.69
C LEU A 419 -16.72 2.50 -5.49
N LEU A 420 -15.89 2.68 -4.47
CA LEU A 420 -14.82 1.74 -4.12
C LEU A 420 -15.36 0.38 -3.66
N LEU A 421 -16.63 0.29 -3.23
CA LEU A 421 -17.25 -1.00 -2.88
C LEU A 421 -17.32 -1.95 -4.08
N ALA A 422 -17.38 -1.44 -5.31
CA ALA A 422 -17.33 -2.28 -6.50
C ALA A 422 -15.97 -3.01 -6.67
N PHE A 423 -14.89 -2.44 -6.11
CA PHE A 423 -13.54 -3.01 -6.16
C PHE A 423 -13.18 -3.77 -4.88
N ALA A 424 -13.89 -3.49 -3.78
CA ALA A 424 -13.57 -3.97 -2.44
C ALA A 424 -13.47 -5.49 -2.27
N PRO A 425 -14.29 -6.34 -2.93
CA PRO A 425 -14.12 -7.79 -2.83
C PRO A 425 -12.73 -8.28 -3.26
N TRP A 426 -12.04 -7.54 -4.13
CA TRP A 426 -10.70 -7.87 -4.62
C TRP A 426 -9.59 -7.03 -4.00
N LEU A 427 -9.89 -6.24 -2.96
CA LEU A 427 -8.90 -5.39 -2.30
C LEU A 427 -7.71 -6.20 -1.78
N PHE A 428 -7.96 -7.41 -1.27
CA PHE A 428 -6.91 -8.28 -0.75
C PHE A 428 -6.76 -9.60 -1.50
N ILE A 429 -7.32 -9.74 -2.70
CA ILE A 429 -7.14 -10.96 -3.48
C ILE A 429 -5.82 -10.85 -4.25
N GLY A 430 -4.85 -11.70 -3.88
CA GLY A 430 -3.56 -11.85 -4.56
C GLY A 430 -3.58 -12.91 -5.66
N SER A 431 -2.39 -13.36 -6.05
CA SER A 431 -2.17 -14.39 -7.08
C SER A 431 -2.71 -15.76 -6.67
N GLY A 432 -2.57 -16.13 -5.40
CA GLY A 432 -2.99 -17.42 -4.84
C GLY A 432 -4.42 -17.84 -5.20
N PRO A 433 -5.46 -17.11 -4.73
CA PRO A 433 -6.86 -17.46 -4.97
C PRO A 433 -7.28 -17.47 -6.45
N LEU A 434 -6.54 -16.79 -7.33
CA LEU A 434 -6.83 -16.72 -8.77
C LEU A 434 -5.88 -17.59 -9.61
N GLY A 435 -5.00 -18.36 -8.97
CA GLY A 435 -3.96 -19.14 -9.64
C GLY A 435 -4.49 -20.09 -10.70
N ALA A 436 -5.59 -20.80 -10.42
CA ALA A 436 -6.18 -21.77 -11.33
C ALA A 436 -6.64 -21.16 -12.65
N ALA A 437 -7.49 -20.12 -12.57
CA ALA A 437 -8.01 -19.42 -13.75
C ALA A 437 -6.89 -18.70 -14.52
N ASN A 438 -5.91 -18.12 -13.83
CA ASN A 438 -4.79 -17.45 -14.49
C ASN A 438 -3.87 -18.46 -15.19
N LEU A 439 -3.60 -19.62 -14.58
CA LEU A 439 -2.81 -20.69 -15.17
C LEU A 439 -3.50 -21.25 -16.42
N GLU A 440 -4.80 -21.53 -16.33
CA GLU A 440 -5.59 -21.99 -17.48
C GLU A 440 -5.59 -20.98 -18.63
N ALA A 441 -5.69 -19.68 -18.31
CA ALA A 441 -5.71 -18.65 -19.33
C ALA A 441 -4.36 -18.52 -20.06
N VAL A 442 -3.24 -18.75 -19.37
CA VAL A 442 -1.91 -18.86 -20.01
C VAL A 442 -1.77 -20.19 -20.77
N ALA A 443 -2.40 -21.25 -20.27
CA ALA A 443 -2.37 -22.58 -20.86
C ALA A 443 -3.01 -22.66 -22.24
N GLY A 444 -4.23 -22.12 -22.35
CA GLY A 444 -5.06 -22.23 -23.55
C GLY A 444 -4.47 -21.53 -24.78
N GLU A 445 -3.57 -20.57 -24.59
CA GLU A 445 -2.94 -19.81 -25.66
C GLU A 445 -1.66 -20.49 -26.19
N GLY A 446 -1.22 -21.62 -25.59
CA GLY A 446 0.04 -22.29 -25.95
C GLY A 446 1.28 -21.45 -25.62
N GLU A 447 1.11 -20.44 -24.76
CA GLU A 447 2.06 -19.36 -24.55
C GLU A 447 3.10 -19.65 -23.45
N TYR A 448 3.16 -20.88 -22.94
CA TYR A 448 4.10 -21.33 -21.89
C TYR A 448 5.60 -21.15 -22.20
N MET A 449 5.96 -20.76 -23.43
CA MET A 449 7.35 -20.63 -23.86
C MET A 449 7.74 -19.21 -24.28
N VAL A 450 6.82 -18.23 -24.24
CA VAL A 450 7.07 -16.87 -24.74
C VAL A 450 7.35 -15.92 -23.57
N ILE A 451 8.54 -15.34 -23.50
CA ILE A 451 9.03 -14.46 -22.42
C ILE A 451 8.10 -13.24 -22.11
N GLY A 452 7.08 -12.96 -22.95
CA GLY A 452 6.11 -11.87 -22.80
C GLY A 452 4.67 -12.25 -22.40
N SER A 453 4.29 -13.54 -22.37
CA SER A 453 2.93 -14.01 -22.02
C SER A 453 2.63 -14.06 -20.53
N PHE A 454 3.65 -13.73 -19.74
CA PHE A 454 3.80 -14.07 -18.34
C PHE A 454 3.52 -13.00 -17.26
N PRO A 455 3.33 -11.69 -17.56
CA PRO A 455 3.05 -10.75 -16.49
C PRO A 455 1.78 -11.20 -15.75
N PRO A 456 1.78 -11.25 -14.40
CA PRO A 456 0.57 -11.49 -13.64
C PRO A 456 -0.57 -10.64 -14.21
N ARG A 457 -1.72 -11.26 -14.52
CA ARG A 457 -2.86 -10.57 -15.15
C ARG A 457 -3.54 -9.56 -14.21
N ALA A 458 -2.84 -9.02 -13.22
CA ALA A 458 -3.28 -7.93 -12.36
C ALA A 458 -3.19 -6.59 -13.10
N TRP A 459 -4.13 -6.34 -14.03
CA TRP A 459 -4.19 -5.08 -14.80
C TRP A 459 -4.52 -3.86 -13.95
N ILE A 460 -4.91 -4.06 -12.68
CA ILE A 460 -5.16 -3.02 -11.70
C ILE A 460 -4.70 -3.50 -10.32
N ALA A 461 -3.99 -2.63 -9.59
CA ALA A 461 -3.66 -2.85 -8.19
C ALA A 461 -4.73 -2.18 -7.31
N VAL A 462 -5.73 -2.95 -6.87
CA VAL A 462 -6.87 -2.43 -6.09
C VAL A 462 -6.45 -1.70 -4.81
N PRO A 463 -5.47 -2.17 -4.01
CA PRO A 463 -4.96 -1.39 -2.87
C PRO A 463 -4.49 0.02 -3.24
N LEU A 464 -3.81 0.17 -4.38
CA LEU A 464 -3.31 1.45 -4.84
C LEU A 464 -4.45 2.36 -5.32
N LEU A 465 -5.53 1.80 -5.90
CA LEU A 465 -6.74 2.57 -6.23
C LEU A 465 -7.29 3.27 -4.97
N PHE A 466 -7.35 2.58 -3.83
CA PHE A 466 -7.80 3.16 -2.55
C PHE A 466 -6.86 4.25 -2.05
N VAL A 467 -5.53 4.01 -2.10
CA VAL A 467 -4.52 4.99 -1.69
C VAL A 467 -4.57 6.24 -2.57
N PHE A 468 -4.61 6.09 -3.90
CA PHE A 468 -4.75 7.20 -4.83
C PHE A 468 -6.07 7.94 -4.66
N THR A 469 -7.17 7.22 -4.39
CA THR A 469 -8.45 7.87 -4.08
C THR A 469 -8.32 8.76 -2.85
N ALA A 470 -7.71 8.27 -1.75
CA ALA A 470 -7.48 9.07 -0.55
C ALA A 470 -6.58 10.29 -0.82
N LEU A 471 -5.50 10.10 -1.57
CA LEU A 471 -4.54 11.15 -1.93
C LEU A 471 -5.20 12.23 -2.79
N PHE A 472 -5.78 11.85 -3.92
CA PHE A 472 -6.39 12.78 -4.85
C PHE A 472 -7.61 13.48 -4.24
N TRP A 473 -8.29 12.83 -3.30
CA TRP A 473 -9.33 13.49 -2.52
C TRP A 473 -8.75 14.65 -1.69
N GLY A 474 -7.71 14.41 -0.88
CA GLY A 474 -7.10 15.44 -0.05
C GLY A 474 -6.46 16.57 -0.87
N LEU A 475 -5.78 16.22 -1.96
CA LEU A 475 -5.15 17.20 -2.85
C LEU A 475 -6.17 18.07 -3.59
N GLU A 476 -7.30 17.51 -4.03
CA GLU A 476 -8.38 18.29 -4.65
C GLU A 476 -9.05 19.25 -3.66
N ASP A 477 -9.25 18.82 -2.40
CA ASP A 477 -9.77 19.72 -1.35
C ASP A 477 -8.81 20.90 -1.12
N ARG A 478 -7.49 20.65 -1.03
CA ARG A 478 -6.50 21.74 -0.93
C ARG A 478 -6.50 22.62 -2.17
N ARG A 479 -6.56 22.05 -3.37
CA ARG A 479 -6.57 22.82 -4.62
C ARG A 479 -7.75 23.77 -4.67
N ARG A 480 -8.94 23.31 -4.27
CA ARG A 480 -10.15 24.15 -4.20
C ARG A 480 -10.04 25.24 -3.14
N ALA A 481 -9.50 24.92 -1.96
CA ALA A 481 -9.26 25.92 -0.92
C ALA A 481 -8.32 27.02 -1.42
N ALA A 482 -7.21 26.66 -2.05
CA ALA A 482 -6.26 27.62 -2.62
C ALA A 482 -6.91 28.54 -3.69
N LEU A 483 -7.80 27.99 -4.52
CA LEU A 483 -8.55 28.81 -5.51
C LEU A 483 -9.51 29.80 -4.84
N ILE A 484 -10.17 29.39 -3.75
CA ILE A 484 -11.03 30.28 -2.96
C ILE A 484 -10.19 31.39 -2.30
N ASP A 485 -8.97 31.06 -1.87
CA ASP A 485 -8.00 32.01 -1.31
C ASP A 485 -7.35 32.91 -2.38
N GLY A 486 -7.74 32.78 -3.66
CA GLY A 486 -7.30 33.64 -4.76
C GLY A 486 -6.03 33.19 -5.49
N ALA A 487 -5.54 31.97 -5.27
CA ALA A 487 -4.41 31.44 -6.02
C ALA A 487 -4.75 31.27 -7.51
N GLU A 488 -3.76 31.47 -8.39
CA GLU A 488 -3.98 31.28 -9.82
C GLU A 488 -4.28 29.81 -10.17
N PRO A 489 -5.19 29.52 -11.13
CA PRO A 489 -5.53 28.16 -11.53
C PRO A 489 -4.33 27.29 -11.94
N GLY A 490 -3.34 27.90 -12.59
CA GLY A 490 -2.11 27.23 -13.02
C GLY A 490 -1.23 26.80 -11.84
N GLU A 491 -1.05 27.69 -10.85
CA GLU A 491 -0.26 27.42 -9.65
C GLU A 491 -0.90 26.32 -8.79
N ALA A 492 -2.22 26.40 -8.58
CA ALA A 492 -2.97 25.40 -7.83
C ALA A 492 -2.89 24.00 -8.50
N ARG A 493 -2.95 23.95 -9.85
CA ARG A 493 -2.78 22.71 -10.62
C ARG A 493 -1.36 22.16 -10.53
N LEU A 494 -0.34 23.01 -10.63
CA LEU A 494 1.06 22.59 -10.49
C LEU A 494 1.35 22.05 -9.08
N ALA A 495 0.82 22.70 -8.04
CA ALA A 495 0.94 22.26 -6.66
C ALA A 495 0.31 20.88 -6.44
N PHE A 496 -0.87 20.64 -7.02
CA PHE A 496 -1.52 19.32 -7.02
C PHE A 496 -0.62 18.24 -7.60
N PHE A 497 -0.06 18.45 -8.81
CA PHE A 497 0.80 17.46 -9.46
C PHE A 497 2.12 17.24 -8.72
N LYS A 498 2.79 18.31 -8.27
CA LYS A 498 4.01 18.22 -7.47
C LYS A 498 3.80 17.42 -6.17
N ALA A 499 2.63 17.54 -5.56
CA ALA A 499 2.29 16.80 -4.35
C ALA A 499 1.95 15.33 -4.64
N ALA A 500 1.33 15.03 -5.79
CA ALA A 500 0.95 13.66 -6.16
C ALA A 500 2.13 12.80 -6.66
N TRP A 501 3.02 13.37 -7.45
CA TRP A 501 4.05 12.62 -8.19
C TRP A 501 4.96 11.74 -7.31
N PRO A 502 5.50 12.23 -6.17
CA PRO A 502 6.35 11.38 -5.32
C PRO A 502 5.60 10.19 -4.71
N MET A 503 4.31 10.34 -4.39
CA MET A 503 3.48 9.23 -3.92
C MET A 503 3.28 8.19 -5.02
N THR A 504 3.02 8.64 -6.26
CA THR A 504 2.91 7.73 -7.40
C THR A 504 4.19 6.93 -7.62
N GLY A 505 5.36 7.58 -7.53
CA GLY A 505 6.66 6.89 -7.61
C GLY A 505 6.86 5.88 -6.48
N LEU A 506 6.53 6.23 -5.23
CA LEU A 506 6.66 5.33 -4.09
C LEU A 506 5.69 4.14 -4.16
N MET A 507 4.45 4.36 -4.61
CA MET A 507 3.47 3.29 -4.86
C MET A 507 3.89 2.39 -6.03
N GLY A 508 4.51 2.97 -7.07
CA GLY A 508 5.09 2.20 -8.17
C GLY A 508 6.23 1.30 -7.72
N LEU A 509 7.14 1.82 -6.88
CA LEU A 509 8.20 1.01 -6.27
C LEU A 509 7.63 -0.10 -5.40
N ALA A 510 6.67 0.21 -4.53
CA ALA A 510 6.04 -0.79 -3.67
C ALA A 510 5.36 -1.91 -4.49
N LEU A 511 4.62 -1.54 -5.53
CA LEU A 511 3.97 -2.51 -6.42
C LEU A 511 4.99 -3.37 -7.20
N LEU A 512 6.08 -2.77 -7.67
CA LEU A 512 7.17 -3.49 -8.33
C LEU A 512 7.79 -4.54 -7.39
N LEU A 513 8.07 -4.17 -6.14
CA LEU A 513 8.61 -5.09 -5.15
C LEU A 513 7.64 -6.23 -4.83
N VAL A 514 6.35 -5.94 -4.64
CA VAL A 514 5.32 -6.97 -4.41
C VAL A 514 5.26 -7.95 -5.58
N ASN A 515 5.17 -7.45 -6.82
CA ASN A 515 5.11 -8.30 -8.01
C ASN A 515 6.42 -9.06 -8.24
N GLY A 516 7.57 -8.46 -7.92
CA GLY A 516 8.89 -9.08 -8.04
C GLY A 516 9.15 -10.18 -7.02
N GLN A 517 8.39 -10.19 -5.92
CA GLN A 517 8.50 -11.15 -4.83
C GLN A 517 7.29 -12.11 -4.76
N ASP A 518 6.45 -12.17 -5.81
CA ASP A 518 5.31 -13.08 -5.91
C ASP A 518 5.75 -14.50 -6.24
N LEU A 519 6.35 -15.17 -5.25
CA LEU A 519 6.89 -16.51 -5.38
C LEU A 519 5.84 -17.54 -5.84
N PHE A 520 4.57 -17.35 -5.44
CA PHE A 520 3.48 -18.24 -5.85
C PHE A 520 3.34 -18.26 -7.38
N TRP A 521 3.24 -17.09 -8.00
CA TRP A 521 3.09 -17.01 -9.45
C TRP A 521 4.36 -17.45 -10.18
N GLN A 522 5.52 -17.08 -9.67
CA GLN A 522 6.82 -17.44 -10.25
C GLN A 522 7.01 -18.97 -10.30
N GLN A 523 6.66 -19.69 -9.23
CA GLN A 523 6.73 -21.15 -9.20
C GLN A 523 5.65 -21.80 -10.07
N LEU A 524 4.41 -21.31 -10.01
CA LEU A 524 3.29 -21.90 -10.76
C LEU A 524 3.50 -21.85 -12.28
N THR A 525 4.23 -20.85 -12.76
CA THR A 525 4.53 -20.66 -14.18
C THR A 525 5.93 -21.13 -14.59
N PHE A 526 6.66 -21.79 -13.69
CA PHE A 526 8.05 -22.23 -13.90
C PHE A 526 9.03 -21.11 -14.31
N GLN A 527 8.67 -19.84 -14.09
CA GLN A 527 9.54 -18.69 -14.41
C GLN A 527 10.77 -18.63 -13.51
N ASP A 528 10.68 -19.28 -12.35
CA ASP A 528 11.59 -19.08 -11.23
C ASP A 528 12.82 -20.00 -11.21
N MET A 529 13.01 -20.86 -12.21
CA MET A 529 14.17 -21.78 -12.22
C MET A 529 15.53 -21.06 -12.14
N LEU A 530 15.58 -19.74 -12.33
CA LEU A 530 16.81 -18.94 -12.30
C LEU A 530 16.95 -18.00 -11.08
N SER A 531 15.89 -17.71 -10.32
CA SER A 531 15.96 -16.82 -9.14
C SER A 531 15.76 -17.56 -7.82
N SER A 532 14.59 -18.17 -7.59
CA SER A 532 14.35 -19.02 -6.43
C SER A 532 14.69 -20.48 -6.65
N GLY A 533 14.76 -20.93 -7.91
CA GLY A 533 15.25 -22.26 -8.28
C GLY A 533 16.60 -22.57 -7.61
N PRO A 534 17.64 -21.72 -7.74
CA PRO A 534 18.91 -21.94 -7.04
C PRO A 534 18.76 -22.05 -5.53
N MET A 535 17.89 -21.24 -4.91
CA MET A 535 17.65 -21.26 -3.46
C MET A 535 16.96 -22.54 -3.00
N ILE A 536 15.96 -23.01 -3.75
CA ILE A 536 15.23 -24.24 -3.46
C ILE A 536 16.13 -25.46 -3.70
N THR A 537 16.84 -25.50 -4.83
CA THR A 537 17.82 -26.56 -5.13
C THR A 537 18.89 -26.66 -4.05
N ALA A 538 19.39 -25.53 -3.54
CA ALA A 538 20.37 -25.51 -2.45
C ALA A 538 19.80 -26.11 -1.16
N LEU A 539 18.54 -25.86 -0.83
CA LEU A 539 17.87 -26.48 0.32
C LEU A 539 17.68 -27.99 0.12
N GLU A 540 17.23 -28.43 -1.07
CA GLU A 540 16.99 -29.84 -1.39
C GLU A 540 18.27 -30.69 -1.36
N HIS A 541 19.39 -30.12 -1.80
CA HIS A 541 20.68 -30.81 -1.86
C HIS A 541 21.60 -30.50 -0.66
N LEU A 542 21.11 -29.74 0.32
CA LEU A 542 21.86 -29.29 1.50
C LEU A 542 23.17 -28.55 1.15
N GLU A 543 23.16 -27.81 0.04
CA GLU A 543 24.32 -27.05 -0.47
C GLU A 543 24.34 -25.62 0.09
N PHE A 544 24.69 -25.48 1.36
CA PHE A 544 24.62 -24.22 2.08
C PHE A 544 25.77 -23.25 1.83
N GLU A 545 26.80 -23.60 1.08
CA GLU A 545 27.88 -22.65 0.76
C GLU A 545 27.51 -21.70 -0.39
N HIS A 546 26.64 -22.14 -1.30
CA HIS A 546 26.26 -21.42 -2.52
C HIS A 546 24.73 -21.31 -2.61
N SER A 547 24.11 -20.80 -1.55
CA SER A 547 22.65 -20.84 -1.37
C SER A 547 21.87 -20.03 -2.41
N GLY A 548 22.53 -19.13 -3.16
CA GLY A 548 21.88 -18.26 -4.14
C GLY A 548 20.95 -17.23 -3.51
N VAL A 549 20.98 -17.03 -2.19
CA VAL A 549 20.11 -16.08 -1.46
C VAL A 549 20.21 -14.66 -2.02
N ALA A 550 21.40 -14.25 -2.49
CA ALA A 550 21.62 -12.95 -3.12
C ALA A 550 20.87 -12.77 -4.47
N LEU A 551 20.47 -13.87 -5.14
CA LEU A 551 19.69 -13.83 -6.38
C LEU A 551 18.22 -13.52 -6.14
N GLY A 552 17.69 -13.87 -4.96
CA GLY A 552 16.29 -13.59 -4.59
C GLY A 552 15.98 -12.09 -4.48
N PHE A 553 16.99 -11.26 -4.21
CA PHE A 553 16.90 -9.82 -4.31
C PHE A 553 18.22 -9.23 -4.83
N PRO A 554 18.38 -9.10 -6.15
CA PRO A 554 19.63 -8.65 -6.75
C PRO A 554 20.09 -7.30 -6.16
N ILE A 555 21.34 -7.27 -5.70
CA ILE A 555 21.94 -6.10 -5.01
C ILE A 555 21.72 -4.78 -5.77
N PRO A 556 21.87 -4.70 -7.11
CA PRO A 556 21.63 -3.45 -7.83
C PRO A 556 20.18 -2.92 -7.67
N ILE A 557 19.20 -3.83 -7.68
CA ILE A 557 17.78 -3.47 -7.51
C ILE A 557 17.52 -3.04 -6.08
N LEU A 558 18.06 -3.78 -5.11
CA LEU A 558 17.96 -3.42 -3.69
C LEU A 558 18.54 -2.02 -3.42
N ILE A 559 19.74 -1.71 -3.92
CA ILE A 559 20.37 -0.39 -3.74
C ILE A 559 19.47 0.72 -4.30
N VAL A 560 18.95 0.57 -5.51
CA VAL A 560 18.06 1.55 -6.13
C VAL A 560 16.79 1.74 -5.29
N ALA A 561 16.20 0.64 -4.83
CA ALA A 561 15.00 0.67 -4.00
C ALA A 561 15.26 1.35 -2.64
N LEU A 562 16.37 1.03 -1.97
CA LEU A 562 16.75 1.63 -0.69
C LEU A 562 17.00 3.14 -0.82
N LEU A 563 17.69 3.57 -1.89
CA LEU A 563 17.93 5.00 -2.15
C LEU A 563 16.62 5.75 -2.42
N ALA A 564 15.72 5.18 -3.22
CA ALA A 564 14.41 5.77 -3.49
C ALA A 564 13.55 5.86 -2.22
N ALA A 565 13.57 4.82 -1.38
CA ALA A 565 12.87 4.79 -0.11
C ALA A 565 13.42 5.82 0.88
N ALA A 566 14.76 5.93 1.00
CA ALA A 566 15.41 6.93 1.83
C ALA A 566 15.07 8.36 1.37
N ALA A 567 15.15 8.63 0.08
CA ALA A 567 14.79 9.92 -0.50
C ALA A 567 13.33 10.30 -0.18
N ALA A 568 12.40 9.36 -0.37
CA ALA A 568 10.99 9.57 -0.03
C ALA A 568 10.78 9.75 1.48
N ALA A 569 11.47 8.98 2.31
CA ALA A 569 11.40 9.06 3.77
C ALA A 569 11.94 10.37 4.33
N VAL A 570 12.91 11.01 3.67
CA VAL A 570 13.47 12.30 4.09
C VAL A 570 12.63 13.47 3.55
N TRP A 571 12.23 13.42 2.27
CA TRP A 571 11.66 14.60 1.60
C TRP A 571 10.14 14.60 1.48
N TYR A 572 9.49 13.43 1.45
CA TYR A 572 8.09 13.30 1.10
C TYR A 572 7.19 12.75 2.22
N LEU A 573 7.51 11.58 2.79
CA LEU A 573 6.75 10.99 3.90
C LEU A 573 6.59 11.95 5.09
N PRO A 574 7.60 12.79 5.45
CA PRO A 574 7.45 13.84 6.44
C PRO A 574 6.57 15.01 5.99
N ARG A 575 5.78 14.91 4.93
CA ARG A 575 4.72 15.87 4.56
C ARG A 575 3.34 15.24 4.53
N LEU A 576 3.26 13.91 4.57
CA LEU A 576 2.00 13.19 4.56
C LEU A 576 1.27 13.31 5.90
N ALA A 577 -0.04 13.43 5.81
CA ALA A 577 -0.97 13.36 6.92
C ALA A 577 -2.20 12.55 6.50
N ILE A 578 -2.63 11.60 7.35
CA ILE A 578 -3.90 10.88 7.15
C ILE A 578 -4.97 11.61 7.98
N ARG A 579 -6.07 11.98 7.34
CA ARG A 579 -7.22 12.65 7.97
C ARG A 579 -8.48 11.82 7.81
N VAL A 580 -9.38 11.94 8.78
CA VAL A 580 -10.70 11.29 8.83
C VAL A 580 -11.78 12.31 9.24
N GLY A 581 -13.03 12.07 8.87
CA GLY A 581 -14.18 12.94 9.21
C GLY A 581 -14.44 14.10 8.24
N LYS A 582 -15.41 14.95 8.58
CA LYS A 582 -15.67 16.23 7.89
C LYS A 582 -14.83 17.32 8.58
N ASP A 583 -14.16 18.15 7.79
CA ASP A 583 -13.59 19.42 8.29
C ASP A 583 -14.71 20.44 8.55
#